data_AF-X1TI05-F1
#
_entry.id   AF-X1TI05-F1
#
_cell.length_a   1.000
_cell.length_b   1.000
_cell.length_c   1.000
_cell.angle_alpha   90.00
_cell.angle_beta   90.00
_cell.angle_gamma   90.00
#
_symmetry.space_group_name_H-M   'P 1'
#
loop_
_entity.id
_entity.type
_entity.pdbx_description
1 polymer ?
#
loop_
_entity_poly.entity_id
_entity_poly.type
_entity_poly.pdbx_seq_one_letter_code
_entity_poly.pdbx_strand_id
1 'polypeptide(L)' 'SVSLKRIKTIDDIDRQMHMAYWDGNDANNNPVDSGIYIFLVVTPNGNNKTGKIAVIR' A
#
# COMPACT_ATOMS: atom_id res chain seq x y z
N SER A 1 12.15 18.70 -1.46
CA SER A 1 11.11 18.06 -0.63
C SER A 1 10.57 16.87 -1.41
N VAL A 2 10.74 15.65 -0.93
CA VAL A 2 10.12 14.47 -1.57
C VAL A 2 8.67 14.44 -1.12
N SER A 3 7.75 14.86 -1.99
CA SER A 3 6.32 14.79 -1.71
C SER A 3 5.88 13.33 -1.83
N LEU A 4 5.55 12.71 -0.71
CA LEU A 4 4.99 11.36 -0.70
C LEU A 4 3.55 11.44 -1.24
N LYS A 5 3.34 10.94 -2.45
CA LYS A 5 2.02 10.80 -3.06
C LYS A 5 1.40 9.48 -2.60
N ARG A 6 0.18 9.54 -2.05
CA ARG A 6 -0.62 8.34 -1.81
C ARG A 6 -1.02 7.71 -3.14
N ILE A 7 -0.72 6.42 -3.31
CA ILE A 7 -0.97 5.68 -4.55
C ILE A 7 -2.36 5.03 -4.56
N LYS A 8 -2.68 4.27 -3.50
CA LYS A 8 -3.95 3.55 -3.35
C LYS A 8 -4.22 3.27 -1.87
N THR A 9 -5.50 3.20 -1.50
CA THR A 9 -5.95 2.65 -0.20
C THR A 9 -6.47 1.24 -0.45
N ILE A 10 -6.19 0.31 0.47
CA ILE A 10 -6.68 -1.07 0.42
C ILE A 10 -7.56 -1.27 1.64
N ASP A 11 -8.88 -1.30 1.42
CA ASP A 11 -9.87 -1.51 2.47
C ASP A 11 -10.30 -2.98 2.57
N ASP A 12 -10.05 -3.77 1.53
CA ASP A 12 -10.28 -5.21 1.52
C ASP A 12 -9.13 -5.94 2.23
N ILE A 13 -9.43 -6.40 3.46
CA ILE A 13 -8.48 -7.02 4.36
C ILE A 13 -9.04 -8.39 4.75
N ASP A 14 -8.26 -9.43 4.52
CA ASP A 14 -8.51 -10.74 5.10
C ASP A 14 -8.27 -10.65 6.62
N ARG A 15 -9.38 -10.62 7.37
CA ARG A 15 -9.35 -10.48 8.83
C ARG A 15 -8.94 -11.76 9.55
N GLN A 16 -9.05 -12.92 8.92
CA GLN A 16 -8.62 -14.18 9.53
C GLN A 16 -7.10 -14.33 9.43
N MET A 17 -6.53 -13.95 8.28
CA MET A 17 -5.08 -14.04 8.04
C MET A 17 -4.31 -12.76 8.39
N HIS A 18 -5.00 -11.66 8.67
CA HIS A 18 -4.41 -10.32 8.83
C HIS A 18 -3.59 -9.88 7.60
N MET A 19 -4.12 -10.16 6.41
CA MET A 19 -3.45 -9.89 5.13
C MET A 19 -4.28 -8.94 4.27
N ALA A 20 -3.58 -8.16 3.45
CA ALA A 20 -4.16 -7.34 2.40
C ALA A 20 -3.27 -7.44 1.16
N TYR A 21 -3.90 -7.46 -0.01
CA TYR A 21 -3.19 -7.64 -1.28
C TYR A 21 -3.27 -6.38 -2.12
N TRP A 22 -2.11 -5.92 -2.57
CA TRP A 22 -2.01 -4.85 -3.55
C TRP A 22 -1.76 -5.45 -4.94
N ASP A 23 -2.55 -5.00 -5.91
CA ASP A 23 -2.48 -5.43 -7.31
C ASP A 23 -1.37 -4.75 -8.12
N GLY A 24 -0.62 -3.82 -7.52
CA GLY A 24 0.40 -3.03 -8.22
C GLY A 24 -0.17 -1.94 -9.12
N ASN A 25 -1.44 -1.55 -8.91
CA ASN A 25 -2.10 -0.44 -9.59
C ASN A 25 -2.33 0.75 -8.65
N ASP A 26 -2.48 1.93 -9.22
CA ASP A 26 -2.93 3.12 -8.50
C ASP A 26 -4.45 3.12 -8.27
N ALA A 27 -4.96 4.16 -7.60
CA ALA A 27 -6.38 4.33 -7.32
C ALA A 27 -7.26 4.49 -8.58
N ASN A 28 -6.68 4.83 -9.74
CA ASN A 28 -7.36 4.92 -11.02
C ASN A 28 -7.24 3.62 -11.84
N ASN A 29 -6.74 2.56 -11.22
CA ASN A 29 -6.50 1.25 -11.83
C ASN A 29 -5.44 1.25 -12.95
N ASN A 30 -4.53 2.23 -12.94
CA ASN A 30 -3.37 2.22 -13.83
C ASN A 30 -2.20 1.51 -13.15
N PRO A 31 -1.37 0.74 -13.89
CA PRO A 31 -0.17 0.15 -13.33
C PRO A 31 0.78 1.27 -12.84
N VAL A 32 1.38 1.06 -11.67
CA VAL A 32 2.41 1.99 -11.17
C VAL A 32 3.73 1.80 -11.92
N ASP A 33 4.82 2.50 -11.61
CA ASP A 33 6.14 2.21 -12.19
C ASP A 33 6.91 1.14 -11.38
N SER A 34 7.98 0.57 -11.94
CA SER A 34 8.89 -0.27 -11.16
C SER A 34 9.63 0.58 -10.13
N GLY A 35 9.75 0.11 -8.89
CA GLY A 35 10.37 0.90 -7.82
C GLY A 35 10.03 0.43 -6.41
N ILE A 36 10.52 1.17 -5.42
CA ILE A 36 10.25 0.92 -4.00
C ILE A 36 9.06 1.76 -3.56
N TYR A 37 8.03 1.09 -3.05
CA TYR A 37 6.85 1.70 -2.49
C TYR A 37 6.81 1.51 -0.97
N ILE A 38 6.27 2.49 -0.26
CA ILE A 38 6.06 2.44 1.18
C ILE A 38 4.59 2.11 1.43
N PHE A 39 4.31 1.13 2.27
CA PHE A 39 2.97 0.90 2.78
C PHE A 39 2.83 1.43 4.20
N LEU A 40 1.62 1.86 4.55
CA LEU A 40 1.22 2.31 5.87
C LEU A 40 -0.08 1.59 6.25
N VAL A 41 -0.04 0.80 7.32
CA VAL A 41 -1.22 0.19 7.94
C VAL A 41 -1.60 1.06 9.12
N VAL A 42 -2.84 1.54 9.12
CA VAL A 42 -3.43 2.32 10.22
C VAL A 42 -4.50 1.45 10.87
N THR A 43 -4.34 1.17 12.16
CA THR A 43 -5.38 0.47 12.94
C THR A 43 -6.44 1.46 13.44
N PRO A 44 -7.67 1.01 13.77
CA PRO A 44 -8.71 1.89 14.31
C PRO A 44 -8.30 2.68 15.55
N ASN A 45 -7.37 2.14 16.34
CA ASN A 45 -6.86 2.77 17.57
C ASN A 45 -5.71 3.77 17.29
N GLY A 46 -5.40 4.03 16.01
CA GLY A 46 -4.35 4.97 15.60
C GLY A 46 -2.93 4.40 15.60
N ASN A 47 -2.74 3.10 15.88
CA ASN A 47 -1.42 2.49 15.74
C ASN A 47 -1.05 2.35 14.26
N ASN A 48 0.19 2.69 13.94
CA ASN A 48 0.72 2.69 12.58
C ASN A 48 1.82 1.64 12.42
N LYS A 49 1.75 0.84 11.35
CA LYS A 49 2.86 -0.02 10.91
C LYS A 49 3.25 0.38 9.49
N THR A 50 4.55 0.47 9.22
CA THR A 50 5.06 0.81 7.90
C THR A 50 6.03 -0.25 7.42
N GLY A 51 6.20 -0.32 6.11
CA GLY A 51 7.21 -1.15 5.48
C GLY A 51 7.41 -0.75 4.03
N LYS A 52 8.28 -1.50 3.35
CA LYS A 52 8.64 -1.24 1.96
C LYS A 52 8.42 -2.51 1.14
N ILE A 53 7.99 -2.31 -0.09
CA ILE A 53 7.85 -3.37 -1.09
C ILE A 53 8.51 -2.91 -2.38
N ALA A 54 9.17 -3.82 -3.08
CA ALA A 54 9.74 -3.57 -4.38
C ALA A 54 8.79 -4.11 -5.46
N VAL A 55 8.41 -3.26 -6.40
CA VAL A 55 7.71 -3.66 -7.62
C VAL A 55 8.75 -3.78 -8.73
N ILE A 56 8.88 -4.99 -9.28
CA ILE A 56 9.80 -5.31 -10.37
C ILE A 56 8.94 -5.88 -11.51
N ARG A 57 9.19 -5.41 -12.73
CA ARG A 57 8.53 -5.85 -13.96
C ARG A 57 9.58 -6.11 -15.03
#